data_AF-A0A3D3M6K7-F1
#
_entry.id   AF-A0A3D3M6K7-F1
#
_cell.length_a   1.000
_cell.length_b   1.000
_cell.length_c   1.000
_cell.angle_alpha   90.00
_cell.angle_beta   90.00
_cell.angle_gamma   90.00
#
_symmetry.space_group_name_H-M   'P 1'
#
loop_
_entity.id
_entity.type
_entity.pdbx_description
1 polymer ?
#
loop_
_entity_poly.entity_id
_entity_poly.type
_entity_poly.pdbx_seq_one_letter_code
_entity_poly.pdbx_strand_id
1 'polypeptide(L)'
;MHITSQDICAAADQLKGFVGFHRKLGKHIVRFSEDSFGMDVADESITPSSEFVWQSGEGEVMTLSRELIDVLLEQNVDDRLNVGEALRVYQRRRDLPEIMAQRRRLG
;
A
#
# COMPACT_ATOMS: atom_id res chain seq x y z
N MET A 1 13.76 2.56 19.59
CA MET A 1 12.49 1.83 19.44
C MET A 1 12.75 0.64 18.54
N HIS A 2 12.34 -0.56 18.96
CA HIS A 2 12.53 -1.79 18.19
C HIS A 2 11.24 -2.05 17.42
N ILE A 3 11.17 -1.60 16.18
CA ILE A 3 10.00 -1.84 15.32
C ILE A 3 10.13 -3.27 14.78
N THR A 4 9.14 -4.11 15.07
CA THR A 4 9.11 -5.50 14.62
C THR A 4 8.42 -5.61 13.26
N SER A 5 8.63 -6.72 12.55
CA SER A 5 7.93 -7.00 11.30
C SER A 5 6.41 -6.99 11.49
N GLN A 6 5.92 -7.45 12.64
CA GLN A 6 4.50 -7.44 12.98
C GLN A 6 3.95 -6.02 13.12
N ASP A 7 4.71 -5.09 13.71
CA ASP A 7 4.31 -3.68 13.80
C ASP A 7 4.20 -3.04 12.41
N ILE A 8 5.11 -3.40 11.50
CA ILE A 8 5.10 -2.89 10.11
C ILE A 8 3.89 -3.44 9.36
N CYS A 9 3.59 -4.74 9.48
CA CYS A 9 2.37 -5.33 8.92
C CYS A 9 1.12 -4.63 9.44
N ALA A 10 1.01 -4.45 10.76
CA ALA A 10 -0.11 -3.78 11.38
C ALA A 10 -0.24 -2.32 10.94
N ALA A 11 0.87 -1.64 10.68
CA ALA A 11 0.87 -0.28 10.13
C ALA A 11 0.42 -0.25 8.67
N ALA A 12 0.80 -1.24 7.86
CA ALA A 12 0.33 -1.39 6.48
C ALA A 12 -1.18 -1.64 6.41
N ASP A 13 -1.72 -2.47 7.33
CA ASP A 13 -3.16 -2.72 7.42
C ASP A 13 -3.97 -1.50 7.87
N GLN A 14 -3.34 -0.56 8.57
CA GLN A 14 -3.96 0.69 9.00
C GLN A 14 -3.97 1.78 7.92
N LEU A 15 -3.40 1.52 6.74
CA LEU A 15 -3.43 2.44 5.62
C LEU A 15 -4.87 2.69 5.17
N LYS A 16 -5.19 3.96 4.97
CA LYS A 16 -6.53 4.41 4.57
C LYS A 16 -6.56 4.89 3.13
N GLY A 17 -7.71 4.73 2.49
CA GLY A 17 -7.93 5.17 1.11
C GLY A 17 -7.67 4.05 0.10
N PHE A 18 -7.86 4.41 -1.15
CA PHE A 18 -7.86 3.53 -2.30
C PHE A 18 -6.84 4.03 -3.31
N VAL A 19 -6.25 3.09 -4.04
CA VAL A 19 -5.32 3.33 -5.14
C VAL A 19 -6.00 2.88 -6.41
N GLY A 20 -5.99 3.72 -7.43
CA GLY A 20 -6.52 3.41 -8.74
C GLY A 20 -5.50 3.71 -9.82
N PHE A 21 -5.47 2.88 -10.87
CA PHE A 21 -4.57 3.11 -12.00
C PHE A 21 -5.22 4.04 -13.03
N HIS A 22 -4.66 5.24 -13.20
CA HIS A 22 -5.15 6.23 -14.13
C HIS A 22 -4.68 5.92 -15.55
N ARG A 23 -5.53 5.32 -16.38
CA ARG A 23 -5.15 4.82 -17.71
C ARG A 23 -4.59 5.91 -18.64
N LYS A 24 -5.17 7.12 -18.62
CA LYS A 24 -4.67 8.24 -19.45
C LYS A 24 -3.29 8.79 -19.05
N LEU A 25 -2.95 8.74 -17.75
CA LEU A 25 -1.70 9.28 -17.23
C LEU A 25 -0.63 8.19 -17.06
N GLY A 26 -1.03 6.92 -17.08
CA GLY A 26 -0.14 5.78 -16.86
C GLY A 26 0.43 5.73 -15.44
N LYS A 27 -0.30 6.26 -14.44
CA LYS A 27 0.18 6.39 -13.06
C LYS A 27 -0.89 5.95 -12.07
N HIS A 28 -0.45 5.49 -10.91
CA HIS A 28 -1.32 5.24 -9.76
C HIS A 28 -1.66 6.56 -9.08
N ILE A 29 -2.93 6.71 -8.71
CA ILE A 29 -3.42 7.84 -7.92
C ILE A 29 -4.12 7.33 -6.67
N VAL A 30 -4.00 8.09 -5.58
CA VAL A 30 -4.67 7.78 -4.31
C VAL A 30 -5.91 8.65 -4.13
N ARG A 31 -7.03 8.04 -3.72
CA ARG A 31 -8.26 8.73 -3.33
C ARG A 31 -8.85 8.11 -2.07
N PHE A 32 -9.59 8.89 -1.30
CA PHE A 32 -10.25 8.41 -0.08
C PHE A 32 -11.68 7.92 -0.30
N SER A 33 -12.14 7.95 -1.56
CA SER A 33 -13.45 7.48 -1.98
C SER A 33 -13.33 6.89 -3.38
N GLU A 34 -13.99 5.76 -3.60
CA GLU A 34 -14.03 5.08 -4.91
C GLU A 34 -14.70 5.98 -5.96
N ASP A 35 -15.75 6.70 -5.58
CA ASP A 35 -16.42 7.68 -6.47
C ASP A 35 -15.54 8.87 -6.88
N SER A 36 -14.43 9.13 -6.18
CA SER A 36 -13.55 10.28 -6.46
C SER A 36 -12.58 10.04 -7.62
N PHE A 37 -12.48 8.82 -8.13
CA PHE A 37 -11.59 8.52 -9.24
C PHE A 37 -12.13 8.99 -10.60
N GLY A 38 -13.44 9.14 -10.74
CA GLY A 38 -14.09 9.52 -12.00
C GLY A 38 -13.96 8.44 -13.08
N MET A 39 -14.13 8.83 -14.35
CA MET A 39 -14.17 7.88 -15.48
C MET A 39 -12.79 7.42 -15.98
N ASP A 40 -11.69 7.97 -15.45
CA ASP A 40 -10.34 7.75 -15.97
C ASP A 40 -9.58 6.60 -15.30
N VAL A 41 -10.16 6.03 -14.25
CA VAL A 41 -9.68 4.87 -13.51
C VAL A 41 -10.79 3.84 -13.57
N ALA A 42 -10.43 2.60 -13.85
CA ALA A 42 -11.42 1.53 -13.87
C ALA A 42 -11.65 1.00 -12.46
N ASP A 43 -12.90 0.77 -12.07
CA ASP A 43 -13.27 0.22 -10.76
C ASP A 43 -12.54 -1.10 -10.46
N GLU A 44 -12.34 -1.94 -11.48
CA GLU A 44 -11.56 -3.18 -11.39
C GLU A 44 -10.09 -2.98 -10.95
N SER A 45 -9.54 -1.78 -11.17
CA SER A 45 -8.17 -1.42 -10.80
C SER A 45 -8.09 -0.70 -9.46
N ILE A 46 -9.24 -0.37 -8.86
CA ILE A 46 -9.30 0.27 -7.56
C ILE A 46 -9.00 -0.80 -6.51
N THR A 47 -7.97 -0.58 -5.71
CA THR A 47 -7.55 -1.48 -4.64
C THR A 47 -7.33 -0.67 -3.36
N PRO A 48 -7.73 -1.15 -2.17
CA PRO A 48 -7.40 -0.48 -0.91
C PRO A 48 -5.90 -0.25 -0.77
N SER A 49 -5.48 0.89 -0.25
CA SER A 49 -4.05 1.20 -0.07
C SER A 49 -3.35 0.19 0.83
N SER A 50 -4.09 -0.36 1.81
CA SER A 50 -3.63 -1.43 2.69
C SER A 50 -3.34 -2.74 1.95
N GLU A 51 -4.05 -3.04 0.85
CA GLU A 51 -3.82 -4.21 0.00
C GLU A 51 -2.82 -3.88 -1.14
N PHE A 52 -2.82 -2.65 -1.64
CA PHE A 52 -1.97 -2.21 -2.74
C PHE A 52 -0.47 -2.32 -2.42
N VAL A 53 -0.06 -2.10 -1.16
CA VAL A 53 1.35 -2.24 -0.75
C VAL A 53 1.83 -3.70 -0.72
N TRP A 54 0.91 -4.67 -0.81
CA TRP A 54 1.25 -6.09 -0.82
C TRP A 54 1.32 -6.61 -2.25
N GLN A 55 2.50 -7.09 -2.62
CA GLN A 55 2.73 -7.77 -3.88
C GLN A 55 2.45 -9.26 -3.70
N SER A 56 1.63 -9.83 -4.59
CA SER A 56 1.39 -11.28 -4.60
C SER A 56 2.69 -12.01 -4.94
N GLY A 57 3.16 -12.86 -4.02
CA GLY A 57 4.33 -13.70 -4.19
C GLY A 57 3.95 -15.12 -4.65
N GLU A 58 4.80 -16.10 -4.35
CA GLU A 58 4.49 -17.50 -4.61
C GLU A 58 3.41 -18.03 -3.65
N GLY A 59 2.29 -18.50 -4.22
CA GLY A 59 1.21 -19.14 -3.48
C GLY A 59 0.32 -18.16 -2.69
N GLU A 60 0.10 -18.44 -1.40
CA GLU A 60 -0.71 -17.61 -0.48
C GLU A 60 0.12 -16.58 0.29
N VAL A 61 1.40 -16.40 -0.07
CA VAL A 61 2.30 -15.45 0.57
C VAL A 61 2.30 -14.15 -0.21
N MET A 62 2.11 -13.04 0.49
CA MET A 62 2.30 -11.70 -0.05
C MET A 62 3.51 -11.04 0.57
N THR A 63 4.21 -10.23 -0.21
CA THR A 63 5.40 -9.50 0.22
C THR A 63 5.11 -8.01 0.22
N LEU A 64 5.49 -7.32 1.28
CA LEU A 64 5.32 -5.88 1.41
C LEU A 64 6.35 -5.15 0.54
N SER A 65 5.89 -4.67 -0.63
CA SER A 65 6.75 -4.02 -1.61
C SER A 65 6.98 -2.56 -1.26
N ARG A 66 8.26 -2.19 -1.18
CA ARG A 66 8.71 -0.83 -0.90
C ARG A 66 8.42 0.14 -2.05
N GLU A 67 8.39 -0.37 -3.28
CA GLU A 67 8.08 0.42 -4.46
C GLU A 67 6.61 0.86 -4.45
N LEU A 68 5.71 -0.02 -4.03
CA LEU A 68 4.29 0.29 -3.88
C LEU A 68 4.04 1.27 -2.73
N ILE A 69 4.82 1.17 -1.65
CA ILE A 69 4.81 2.17 -0.57
C ILE A 69 5.30 3.52 -1.10
N ASP A 70 6.40 3.58 -1.86
CA ASP A 70 6.90 4.83 -2.44
C ASP A 70 5.82 5.51 -3.30
N VAL A 71 5.07 4.75 -4.11
CA VAL A 71 3.95 5.29 -4.90
C VAL A 71 2.90 5.99 -4.03
N LEU A 72 2.61 5.46 -2.83
CA LEU A 72 1.69 6.09 -1.89
C LEU A 72 2.26 7.38 -1.28
N LEU A 73 3.54 7.36 -0.90
CA LEU A 73 4.24 8.50 -0.31
C LEU A 73 4.39 9.64 -1.33
N GLU A 74 4.61 9.32 -2.61
CA GLU A 74 4.70 10.30 -3.70
C GLU A 74 3.42 11.14 -3.86
N GLN A 75 2.26 10.62 -3.45
CA GLN A 75 0.99 11.36 -3.52
C GLN A 75 0.92 12.53 -2.51
N ASN A 76 1.89 12.65 -1.59
CA ASN A 76 1.93 13.70 -0.55
C ASN A 76 0.65 13.78 0.30
N VAL A 77 0.01 12.63 0.56
CA VAL A 77 -1.21 12.52 1.38
C VAL A 77 -0.99 11.65 2.62
N ASP A 78 0.24 11.57 3.12
CA ASP A 78 0.68 10.70 4.21
C ASP A 78 -0.20 10.75 5.46
N ASP A 79 -0.56 11.95 5.91
CA ASP A 79 -1.41 12.13 7.10
C ASP A 79 -2.83 11.58 6.89
N ARG A 80 -3.34 11.63 5.67
CA ARG A 80 -4.66 11.08 5.35
C ARG A 80 -4.60 9.58 5.10
N LEU A 81 -3.51 9.09 4.51
CA LEU A 81 -3.23 7.66 4.34
C LEU A 81 -3.00 6.94 5.67
N ASN A 82 -2.81 7.67 6.77
CA ASN A 82 -2.52 7.12 8.10
C ASN A 82 -1.22 6.27 8.09
N VAL A 83 -0.18 6.77 7.41
CA VAL A 83 1.12 6.10 7.33
C VAL A 83 1.80 6.11 8.71
N GLY A 84 1.70 4.99 9.43
CA GLY A 84 2.28 4.84 10.76
C GLY A 84 3.81 4.92 10.77
N GLU A 85 4.38 5.22 11.95
CA GLU A 85 5.83 5.36 12.12
C GLU A 85 6.59 4.09 11.70
N ALA A 86 6.04 2.90 11.97
CA ALA A 86 6.62 1.63 11.57
C ALA A 86 6.83 1.51 10.07
N LEU A 87 5.84 1.92 9.26
CA LEU A 87 5.95 1.89 7.80
C LEU A 87 7.00 2.91 7.31
N ARG A 88 7.07 4.08 7.94
CA ARG A 88 8.08 5.12 7.62
C ARG A 88 9.49 4.66 7.96
N VAL A 89 9.66 3.95 9.08
CA VAL A 89 10.95 3.37 9.48
C VAL A 89 11.32 2.25 8.52
N TYR A 90 10.38 1.37 8.17
CA TYR A 90 10.59 0.36 7.13
C TYR A 90 11.11 1.03 5.86
N GLN A 91 10.42 2.04 5.33
CA GLN A 91 10.83 2.71 4.09
C GLN A 91 12.22 3.35 4.18
N ARG A 92 12.56 3.97 5.33
CA ARG A 92 13.89 4.54 5.58
C ARG A 92 14.98 3.47 5.74
N ARG A 93 14.65 2.32 6.34
CA ARG A 93 15.57 1.21 6.63
C ARG A 93 15.54 0.17 5.52
N ARG A 94 16.34 0.43 4.48
CA ARG A 94 16.57 -0.54 3.40
C ARG A 94 17.48 -1.71 3.80
N ASP A 95 18.05 -1.68 5.01
CA ASP A 95 18.77 -2.81 5.61
C ASP A 95 17.86 -3.94 6.08
N LEU A 96 16.56 -3.68 6.25
CA LEU A 96 15.58 -4.69 6.64
C LEU A 96 15.18 -5.56 5.43
N PRO A 97 15.10 -6.90 5.60
CA PRO A 97 14.59 -7.78 4.56
C PRO A 97 13.13 -7.44 4.22
N GLU A 98 12.69 -7.85 3.03
CA GLU A 98 11.29 -7.71 2.65
C GLU A 98 10.40 -8.52 3.58
N ILE A 99 9.28 -7.90 3.98
CA ILE A 99 8.35 -8.54 4.91
C ILE A 99 7.39 -9.42 4.12
N MET A 100 7.39 -10.71 4.45
CA MET A 100 6.49 -11.70 3.88
C MET A 100 5.39 -12.02 4.90
N ALA A 101 4.14 -11.98 4.45
CA ALA A 101 2.99 -12.31 5.26
C ALA A 101 2.08 -13.28 4.51
N GLN A 102 1.61 -14.32 5.18
CA GLN A 102 0.55 -15.18 4.64
C GLN A 102 -0.76 -14.41 4.73
N ARG A 103 -1.29 -14.00 3.58
CA ARG A 103 -2.56 -13.28 3.50
C ARG A 103 -3.50 -14.09 2.61
N ARG A 104 -4.56 -14.62 3.21
CA ARG A 104 -5.65 -15.20 2.43
C ARG A 104 -6.49 -14.05 1.90
N ARG A 105 -6.45 -13.79 0.58
CA ARG A 105 -7.45 -12.95 -0.07
C ARG A 105 -8.81 -13.52 0.31
N LEU A 106 -9.59 -12.79 1.10
CA LEU A 106 -10.99 -13.08 1.31
C LEU A 106 -11.67 -12.74 -0.03
N GLY A 107 -11.72 -13.74 -0.92
CA GLY A 107 -12.45 -13.69 -2.17
C GLY A 107 -13.95 -13.82 -1.97
#